data_AF-A0A2M8NKT8-F1
#
_entry.id   AF-A0A2M8NKT8-F1
#
_cell.length_a   1.000
_cell.length_b   1.000
_cell.length_c   1.000
_cell.angle_alpha   90.00
_cell.angle_beta   90.00
_cell.angle_gamma   90.00
#
_symmetry.space_group_name_H-M   'P 1'
#
loop_
_entity.id
_entity.type
_entity.pdbx_description
1 polymer ?
#
loop_
_entity_poly.entity_id
_entity_poly.type
_entity_poly.pdbx_seq_one_letter_code
_entity_poly.pdbx_strand_id
1 'polypeptide(L)' 'ETLIGKPAIRYPTPTPPTEPRITYCDNRRARELIGFAPQIDITEGLARTWAWYQERFLNR' A
#
# COMPACT_ATOMS: atom_id res chain seq x y z
N GLU A 1 8.02 2.22 -7.96
CA GLU A 1 8.21 2.13 -9.43
C GLU A 1 9.19 1.04 -9.85
N THR A 2 9.93 0.44 -8.91
CA THR A 2 10.85 -0.68 -9.17
C THR A 2 10.14 -2.02 -9.36
N LEU A 3 9.09 -2.29 -8.58
CA LEU A 3 8.39 -3.59 -8.52
C LEU A 3 7.96 -4.15 -9.89
N ILE A 4 7.46 -3.28 -10.78
CA ILE A 4 6.95 -3.67 -12.11
C ILE A 4 7.87 -3.20 -13.26
N GLY A 5 8.98 -2.54 -12.94
CA GLY A 5 9.90 -1.98 -13.93
C GLY A 5 9.32 -0.87 -14.82
N LYS A 6 8.21 -0.24 -14.43
CA LYS A 6 7.55 0.82 -15.19
C LYS A 6 7.29 2.05 -14.31
N PRO A 7 7.55 3.27 -14.81
CA PRO A 7 7.22 4.49 -14.09
C PRO A 7 5.71 4.69 -14.02
N ALA A 8 5.23 5.33 -12.95
CA ALA A 8 3.82 5.71 -12.85
C ALA A 8 3.57 6.99 -13.66
N ILE A 9 2.54 6.98 -14.52
CA ILE A 9 2.08 8.18 -15.20
C ILE A 9 1.19 8.97 -14.23
N ARG A 10 1.56 10.21 -13.91
CA ARG A 10 0.89 11.03 -12.90
C ARG A 10 0.48 12.38 -13.48
N TYR A 11 -0.70 12.86 -13.10
CA TYR A 11 -1.19 14.19 -13.43
C TYR A 11 -1.60 14.90 -12.14
N PRO A 12 -1.13 16.14 -11.89
CA PRO A 12 -1.52 16.88 -10.71
C PRO A 12 -2.99 17.29 -10.81
N THR A 13 -3.73 17.06 -9.74
CA THR A 13 -5.12 17.50 -9.59
C THR A 13 -5.28 18.21 -8.23
N PRO A 14 -6.28 19.12 -8.09
CA PRO A 14 -6.54 19.74 -6.80
C PRO A 14 -6.87 18.70 -5.73
N THR A 15 -6.25 18.81 -4.56
CA THR A 15 -6.53 17.95 -3.42
C THR A 15 -7.96 18.16 -2.92
N PRO A 16 -8.74 17.10 -2.64
CA PRO A 16 -10.07 17.24 -2.04
C PRO A 16 -10.01 18.04 -0.73
N PRO A 17 -10.99 18.92 -0.44
CA PRO A 17 -10.94 19.78 0.75
C PRO A 17 -10.85 19.03 2.09
N THR A 18 -11.34 17.79 2.12
CA THR A 18 -11.40 16.95 3.32
C THR A 18 -10.21 16.01 3.47
N GLU A 19 -9.26 16.01 2.53
CA GLU A 19 -8.13 15.10 2.53
C GLU A 19 -7.06 15.56 3.54
N PRO A 20 -6.73 14.75 4.57
CA PRO A 20 -5.63 15.09 5.47
C PRO A 20 -4.29 14.98 4.73
N ARG A 21 -3.38 15.93 4.96
CA ARG A 21 -2.04 15.90 4.32
C ARG A 21 -1.23 14.65 4.66
N ILE A 22 -1.35 14.16 5.90
CA ILE A 22 -0.66 12.97 6.40
C ILE A 22 -1.62 12.26 7.34
N THR A 23 -1.78 10.95 7.15
CA THR A 23 -2.52 10.08 8.06
C THR A 23 -1.83 8.73 8.13
N TYR A 24 -1.66 8.22 9.35
CA TYR A 24 -1.14 6.88 9.60
C TYR A 24 -1.66 6.36 10.93
N CYS A 25 -1.71 5.04 11.06
CA CYS A 25 -2.12 4.39 12.29
C CYS A 25 -0.94 4.35 13.28
N ASP A 26 -1.13 4.94 14.46
CA ASP A 26 -0.28 4.64 15.61
C ASP A 26 -0.77 3.35 16.27
N ASN A 27 0.00 2.28 16.10
CA ASN A 27 -0.38 0.94 16.55
C ASN A 27 0.10 0.60 17.97
N ARG A 28 0.64 1.56 18.74
CA ARG A 28 1.19 1.32 20.09
C ARG A 28 0.22 0.57 21.00
N ARG A 29 -1.05 1.00 21.04
CA ARG A 29 -2.09 0.39 21.88
C ARG A 29 -2.40 -1.06 21.47
N ALA A 30 -2.44 -1.36 20.19
CA ALA A 30 -2.67 -2.73 19.70
C ALA A 30 -1.48 -3.63 20.04
N ARG A 31 -0.26 -3.12 19.93
CA ARG A 31 0.94 -3.84 20.33
C ARG A 31 0.95 -4.15 21.83
N GLU A 32 0.57 -3.19 22.67
CA GLU A 32 0.55 -3.35 24.14
C GLU A 32 -0.55 -4.29 24.62
N LEU A 33 -1.76 -4.20 24.06
CA LEU A 33 -2.91 -4.96 24.55
C LEU A 33 -2.99 -6.38 24.01
N ILE A 34 -2.60 -6.58 22.74
CA ILE A 34 -2.80 -7.87 22.05
C ILE A 34 -1.55 -8.37 21.33
N GLY A 35 -0.39 -7.73 21.54
CA GLY A 35 0.87 -8.15 20.90
C GLY A 35 0.89 -7.95 19.39
N PHE A 36 -0.02 -7.16 18.83
CA PHE A 36 -0.08 -6.95 17.38
C PHE A 36 1.14 -6.17 16.89
N ALA A 37 1.82 -6.72 15.88
CA ALA A 37 2.91 -6.06 15.15
C ALA A 37 2.78 -6.36 13.64
N PRO A 38 2.84 -5.34 12.76
CA PRO A 38 2.91 -5.55 11.32
C PRO A 38 4.16 -6.34 10.96
N GLN A 39 4.01 -7.39 10.15
CA GLN A 39 5.11 -8.28 9.78
C GLN A 39 5.54 -8.12 8.31
N ILE A 40 4.71 -7.49 7.49
CA ILE A 40 4.92 -7.39 6.05
C ILE A 40 5.31 -5.95 5.72
N ASP A 41 6.49 -5.81 5.11
CA ASP A 41 6.93 -4.53 4.53
C ASP A 41 6.02 -4.13 3.36
N ILE A 42 5.91 -2.82 3.11
CA ILE A 42 5.10 -2.29 2.02
C ILE A 42 5.51 -2.86 0.66
N THR A 43 6.80 -3.07 0.41
CA THR A 43 7.34 -3.60 -0.86
C THR A 43 6.87 -5.02 -1.08
N GLU A 44 6.93 -5.85 -0.04
CA GLU A 44 6.49 -7.24 -0.07
C GLU A 44 4.97 -7.34 -0.23
N GLY A 45 4.22 -6.50 0.49
CA GLY A 45 2.76 -6.42 0.36
C GLY A 45 2.34 -6.09 -1.07
N LEU A 46 2.96 -5.08 -1.68
CA LEU A 46 2.70 -4.69 -3.07
C LEU A 46 3.06 -5.81 -4.06
N ALA A 47 4.16 -6.53 -3.84
CA ALA A 47 4.56 -7.67 -4.68
C ALA A 47 3.50 -8.77 -4.69
N ARG A 48 2.96 -9.13 -3.53
CA ARG A 48 1.88 -10.12 -3.39
C ARG A 48 0.60 -9.67 -4.08
N THR A 49 0.23 -8.40 -3.92
CA THR A 49 -0.93 -7.82 -4.62
C THR A 49 -0.76 -7.88 -6.14
N TRP A 50 0.44 -7.57 -6.64
CA TRP A 50 0.72 -7.63 -8.07
C TRP A 50 0.63 -9.07 -8.60
N ALA A 51 1.25 -10.04 -7.92
CA ALA A 51 1.18 -11.44 -8.32
C ALA A 51 -0.28 -11.95 -8.42
N TRP A 52 -1.11 -11.63 -7.43
CA TRP A 52 -2.55 -11.93 -7.45
C TRP A 52 -3.26 -11.28 -8.65
N TYR A 53 -2.94 -10.02 -8.96
CA TYR A 53 -3.53 -9.31 -10.08
C TYR A 53 -3.18 -9.98 -11.42
N GLN A 54 -1.91 -10.39 -11.60
CA GLN A 54 -1.47 -11.07 -12.81
C GLN A 54 -2.22 -12.40 -13.01
N GLU A 55 -2.30 -13.21 -11.95
CA GLU A 55 -3.01 -14.49 -11.97
C GLU A 55 -4.47 -14.32 -12.37
N ARG A 56 -5.15 -13.31 -11.82
CA ARG A 56 -6.60 -13.15 -11.97
C ARG A 56 -7.02 -12.44 -13.27
N PHE A 57 -6.18 -11.54 -13.80
CA PHE A 57 -6.58 -10.63 -14.88
C PHE A 57 -5.66 -10.60 -16.09
N LEU A 58 -4.40 -11.08 -15.99
CA LEU A 58 -3.46 -11.07 -17.13
C LEU A 58 -3.24 -12.45 -17.74
N ASN A 59 -3.42 -13.53 -16.96
CA ASN A 59 -3.24 -14.91 -17.42
C ASN A 59 -4.56 -15.56 -17.90
N ARG A 60 -5.52 -14.75 -18.38
CA ARG A 60 -6.78 -15.22 -18.98
C ARG A 60 -6.79 -14.99 -20.48
#